data_AF-A0A9J5ZLW8-F1
#
_entry.id   AF-A0A9J5ZLW8-F1
#
_cell.length_a   1.000
_cell.length_b   1.000
_cell.length_c   1.000
_cell.angle_alpha   90.00
_cell.angle_beta   90.00
_cell.angle_gamma   90.00
#
_symmetry.space_group_name_H-M   'P 1'
#
loop_
_entity.id
_entity.type
_entity.pdbx_description
1 polymer ?
#
loop_
_entity_poly.entity_id
_entity_poly.type
_entity_poly.pdbx_seq_one_letter_code
_entity_poly.pdbx_strand_id
1 'polypeptide(L)'
;MVKYEDLRKQRLEENKKRMEELNLPLLTQALKNSTSPKTTPMKKTKPRIVGPELVAVRRSPRVAKSPAPEYKEVIHYERVMIPRRLATPTKRDRLFFAYASDEERAASIEKAEKLEASLGSDYPILVRPMLPSHVSGGFWLGLPSNFCRKNLPRRDDTITLIDETGEEWPTVYLAQKCGLSGGWKRFAVDHDLADGDTIVFHLIRPTKFKAYIVRVNNANETVSTEISTSTSTSTSSSEAF
;
A
#
# COMPACT_ATOMS: atom_id res chain seq x y z
N MET A 1 17.20 -4.72 51.98
CA MET A 1 16.95 -4.47 50.54
C MET A 1 17.64 -5.59 49.78
N VAL A 2 16.89 -6.57 49.24
CA VAL A 2 17.48 -7.71 48.52
C VAL A 2 18.13 -7.19 47.24
N LYS A 3 19.40 -7.53 47.02
CA LYS A 3 20.20 -7.02 45.90
C LYS A 3 19.61 -7.58 44.60
N TYR A 4 19.47 -6.75 43.57
CA TYR A 4 18.84 -7.12 42.29
C TYR A 4 19.37 -8.42 41.67
N GLU A 5 20.66 -8.71 41.84
CA GLU A 5 21.30 -9.94 41.38
C GLU A 5 20.76 -11.20 42.06
N ASP A 6 20.34 -11.11 43.33
CA ASP A 6 19.83 -12.26 44.08
C ASP A 6 18.42 -12.63 43.59
N LEU A 7 17.57 -11.63 43.34
CA LEU A 7 16.25 -11.83 42.72
C LEU A 7 16.34 -12.40 41.29
N ARG A 8 17.39 -12.04 40.55
CA ARG A 8 17.64 -12.59 39.22
C ARG A 8 18.02 -14.07 39.29
N LYS A 9 18.91 -14.46 40.21
CA LYS A 9 19.30 -15.86 40.42
C LYS A 9 18.12 -16.71 40.87
N GLN A 10 17.31 -16.21 41.79
CA GLN A 10 16.12 -16.91 42.27
C GLN A 10 15.13 -17.23 41.13
N ARG A 11 14.89 -16.28 40.22
CA ARG A 11 14.05 -16.51 39.02
C ARG A 11 14.63 -17.54 38.07
N LEU A 12 15.96 -17.57 37.92
CA LEU A 12 16.62 -18.58 37.07
C LEU A 12 16.51 -19.98 37.66
N GLU A 13 16.66 -20.10 38.98
CA GLU A 13 16.51 -21.37 39.70
C GLU A 13 15.06 -21.87 39.67
N GLU A 14 14.09 -20.98 39.88
CA GLU A 14 12.66 -21.31 39.79
C GLU A 14 12.29 -21.76 38.37
N ASN A 15 12.76 -21.06 37.34
CA ASN A 15 12.54 -21.47 35.95
C ASN A 15 13.20 -22.83 35.64
N LYS A 16 14.40 -23.08 36.17
CA LYS A 16 15.08 -24.37 36.00
C LYS A 16 14.28 -25.50 36.64
N LYS A 17 13.77 -25.30 37.86
CA LYS A 17 12.92 -26.27 38.55
C LYS A 17 11.62 -26.53 37.77
N ARG A 18 10.98 -25.48 37.26
CA ARG A 18 9.79 -25.59 36.40
C ARG A 18 10.05 -26.37 35.11
N MET A 19 11.25 -26.23 34.53
CA MET A 19 11.67 -27.01 33.35
C MET A 19 11.87 -28.50 33.68
N GLU A 20 12.39 -28.81 34.87
CA GLU A 20 12.56 -30.17 35.38
C GLU A 20 11.22 -30.83 35.72
N GLU A 21 10.29 -30.10 36.37
CA GLU A 21 8.92 -30.54 36.66
C GLU A 21 8.14 -30.91 35.39
N LEU A 22 8.38 -30.20 34.29
CA LEU A 22 7.77 -30.49 32.99
C LEU A 22 8.49 -31.61 32.22
N ASN A 23 9.50 -32.27 32.81
CA ASN A 23 10.28 -33.36 32.20
C ASN A 23 10.90 -33.02 30.82
N LEU A 24 11.08 -31.73 30.52
CA LEU A 24 11.64 -31.23 29.27
C LEU A 24 13.08 -31.72 28.97
N PRO A 25 14.00 -31.84 29.96
CA PRO A 25 15.32 -32.41 29.69
C PRO A 25 15.27 -33.90 29.29
N LEU A 26 14.33 -34.68 29.86
CA LEU A 26 14.12 -36.09 29.51
C LEU A 26 13.57 -36.24 28.09
N LEU A 27 12.63 -35.36 27.70
CA LEU A 27 12.10 -35.31 26.33
C LEU A 27 13.18 -34.97 25.30
N THR A 28 14.08 -34.06 25.66
CA THR A 28 15.24 -33.68 24.81
C THR A 28 16.21 -34.85 24.63
N GLN A 29 16.44 -35.66 25.68
CA GLN A 29 17.27 -36.86 25.58
C GLN A 29 16.58 -37.96 24.75
N ALA A 30 15.26 -38.14 24.90
CA ALA A 30 14.49 -39.09 24.11
C ALA A 30 14.55 -38.77 22.60
N LEU A 31 14.45 -37.48 22.24
CA LEU A 31 14.58 -37.02 20.85
C LEU A 31 16.00 -37.20 20.29
N LYS A 32 17.05 -37.06 21.13
CA LYS A 32 18.44 -37.33 20.72
C LYS A 32 18.70 -38.82 20.52
N ASN A 33 18.02 -39.68 21.26
CA ASN A 33 18.18 -41.13 21.18
C ASN A 33 17.26 -41.79 20.13
N SER A 34 16.20 -41.11 19.70
CA SER A 34 15.38 -41.57 18.58
C SER A 34 16.16 -41.39 17.27
N THR A 35 16.63 -42.50 16.71
CA THR A 35 17.26 -42.57 15.39
C THR A 35 16.25 -42.22 14.31
N SER A 36 16.11 -40.93 13.99
CA SER A 36 15.56 -40.51 12.70
C SER A 36 16.39 -41.10 11.55
N PRO A 37 15.80 -41.49 10.41
CA PRO A 37 16.58 -41.98 9.27
C PRO A 37 17.63 -40.93 8.87
N LYS A 38 18.87 -41.40 8.66
CA LYS A 38 20.06 -40.61 8.30
C LYS A 38 19.70 -39.43 7.38
N THR A 39 19.82 -38.21 7.90
CA THR A 39 19.94 -37.02 7.04
C THR A 39 21.20 -37.20 6.19
N THR A 40 21.07 -37.13 4.87
CA THR A 40 22.21 -37.13 3.94
C THR A 40 23.25 -36.10 4.39
N PRO A 41 24.56 -36.37 4.29
CA PRO A 41 25.57 -35.41 4.68
C PRO A 41 25.43 -34.16 3.80
N MET A 42 25.05 -33.03 4.38
CA MET A 42 25.11 -31.76 3.68
C MET A 42 26.56 -31.55 3.23
N LYS A 43 26.75 -31.39 1.92
CA LYS A 43 28.03 -31.06 1.31
C LYS A 43 28.54 -29.76 1.93
N LYS A 44 29.57 -29.81 2.76
CA LYS A 44 30.22 -28.62 3.32
C LYS A 44 30.78 -27.80 2.16
N THR A 45 30.15 -26.67 1.88
CA THR A 45 30.63 -25.71 0.88
C THR A 45 31.70 -24.86 1.55
N LYS A 46 32.86 -24.72 0.91
CA LYS A 46 33.93 -23.82 1.40
C LYS A 46 33.38 -22.39 1.42
N PRO A 47 33.66 -21.57 2.45
CA PRO A 47 33.26 -20.17 2.44
C PRO A 47 33.95 -19.46 1.27
N ARG A 48 33.15 -18.77 0.44
CA ARG A 48 33.65 -17.96 -0.67
C ARG A 48 34.29 -16.70 -0.09
N ILE A 49 35.60 -16.58 -0.20
CA ILE A 49 36.30 -15.31 0.00
C ILE A 49 35.90 -14.44 -1.19
N VAL A 50 35.10 -13.39 -0.94
CA VAL A 50 34.70 -12.42 -1.96
C VAL A 50 35.72 -11.29 -1.93
N GLY A 51 36.73 -11.39 -2.79
CA GLY A 51 37.50 -10.22 -3.23
C GLY A 51 36.75 -9.53 -4.38
N PRO A 52 36.76 -8.20 -4.48
CA PRO A 52 36.20 -7.50 -5.63
C PRO A 52 37.14 -7.69 -6.82
N GLU A 53 37.02 -8.82 -7.51
CA GLU A 53 37.63 -9.02 -8.82
C GLU A 53 36.60 -8.63 -9.89
N LEU A 54 36.91 -7.57 -10.65
CA LEU A 54 36.09 -7.12 -11.77
C LEU A 54 36.25 -8.10 -12.93
N VAL A 55 35.55 -9.24 -12.85
CA VAL A 55 35.49 -10.21 -13.94
C VAL A 55 34.44 -9.73 -14.94
N ALA A 56 34.86 -9.53 -16.19
CA ALA A 56 33.95 -9.22 -17.28
C ALA A 56 32.85 -10.29 -17.38
N VAL A 57 31.59 -9.84 -17.51
CA VAL A 57 30.42 -10.72 -17.60
C VAL A 57 30.59 -11.66 -18.79
N ARG A 58 30.95 -12.93 -18.53
CA ARG A 58 31.12 -13.94 -19.56
C ARG A 58 29.77 -14.20 -20.23
N ARG A 59 29.61 -13.69 -21.45
CA ARG A 59 28.43 -13.95 -22.28
C ARG A 59 28.46 -15.38 -22.81
N SER A 60 27.27 -15.98 -22.99
CA SER A 60 27.18 -17.29 -23.62
C SER A 60 27.73 -17.23 -25.05
N PRO A 61 28.38 -18.29 -25.55
CA PRO A 61 28.93 -18.31 -26.91
C PRO A 61 27.85 -18.16 -27.99
N ARG A 62 26.57 -18.45 -27.68
CA ARG A 62 25.44 -18.23 -28.60
C ARG A 62 25.15 -16.75 -28.86
N VAL A 63 25.50 -15.87 -27.92
CA VAL A 63 25.10 -14.44 -27.90
C VAL A 63 26.35 -13.54 -27.86
N ALA A 64 27.54 -14.12 -28.08
CA ALA A 64 28.80 -13.40 -28.02
C ALA A 64 28.97 -12.36 -29.14
N LYS A 65 28.31 -12.57 -30.29
CA LYS A 65 28.38 -11.68 -31.46
C LYS A 65 27.28 -10.62 -31.52
N SER A 66 26.27 -10.69 -30.65
CA SER A 66 25.20 -9.68 -30.63
C SER A 66 25.63 -8.47 -29.81
N PRO A 67 25.19 -7.25 -30.18
CA PRO A 67 25.43 -6.05 -29.39
C PRO A 67 24.94 -6.19 -27.94
N ALA A 68 25.45 -5.35 -27.05
CA ALA A 68 24.89 -5.27 -25.69
C ALA A 68 23.43 -4.80 -25.81
N PRO A 69 22.42 -5.53 -25.29
CA PRO A 69 21.06 -5.04 -25.30
C PRO A 69 21.03 -3.76 -24.47
N GLU A 70 20.59 -2.69 -25.10
CA GLU A 70 20.26 -1.45 -24.42
C GLU A 70 18.91 -1.68 -23.72
N TYR A 71 18.99 -1.98 -22.43
CA TYR A 71 17.81 -2.18 -21.60
C TYR A 71 17.20 -0.81 -21.30
N LYS A 72 16.14 -0.45 -22.01
CA LYS A 72 15.16 0.50 -21.47
C LYS A 72 14.42 -0.25 -20.36
N GLU A 73 14.46 0.27 -19.14
CA GLU A 73 13.69 -0.24 -18.00
C GLU A 73 12.19 0.01 -18.23
N VAL A 74 11.60 -0.69 -19.19
CA VAL A 74 10.14 -0.78 -19.31
C VAL A 74 9.73 -1.96 -18.46
N ILE A 75 9.31 -1.69 -17.23
CA ILE A 75 8.78 -2.70 -16.31
C ILE A 75 7.39 -3.10 -16.82
N HIS A 76 7.33 -3.94 -17.84
CA HIS A 76 6.11 -4.69 -18.15
C HIS A 76 5.99 -5.81 -17.11
N TYR A 77 5.21 -5.55 -16.06
CA TYR A 77 4.78 -6.61 -15.16
C TYR A 77 3.68 -7.41 -15.86
N GLU A 78 4.04 -8.35 -16.72
CA GLU A 78 3.07 -9.39 -17.06
C GLU A 78 2.80 -10.18 -15.78
N ARG A 79 1.67 -9.88 -15.13
CA ARG A 79 1.33 -10.44 -13.83
C ARG A 79 1.09 -11.94 -13.99
N VAL A 80 2.10 -12.74 -13.68
CA VAL A 80 1.95 -14.19 -13.56
C VAL A 80 0.84 -14.47 -12.55
N MET A 81 -0.32 -14.92 -13.05
CA MET A 81 -1.44 -15.39 -12.23
C MET A 81 -0.99 -16.65 -11.48
N ILE A 82 -0.39 -16.50 -10.30
CA ILE A 82 -0.08 -17.64 -9.43
C ILE A 82 -1.43 -18.15 -8.91
N PRO A 83 -1.83 -19.40 -9.20
CA PRO A 83 -3.08 -19.94 -8.69
C PRO A 83 -3.01 -19.99 -7.17
N ARG A 84 -3.75 -19.11 -6.47
CA ARG A 84 -4.06 -19.36 -5.06
C ARG A 84 -4.85 -20.67 -5.00
N ARG A 85 -4.54 -21.49 -3.99
CA ARG A 85 -5.28 -22.72 -3.67
C ARG A 85 -6.77 -22.41 -3.77
N LEU A 86 -7.47 -23.20 -4.58
CA LEU A 86 -8.86 -22.98 -4.95
C LEU A 86 -9.76 -22.86 -3.71
N ALA A 87 -10.02 -21.63 -3.26
CA ALA A 87 -11.37 -21.29 -2.87
C ALA A 87 -12.14 -21.19 -4.20
N THR A 88 -13.20 -21.99 -4.35
CA THR A 88 -14.07 -21.93 -5.54
C THR A 88 -14.55 -20.48 -5.69
N PRO A 89 -14.13 -19.76 -6.73
CA PRO A 89 -14.59 -18.39 -6.95
C PRO A 89 -16.08 -18.48 -7.20
N THR A 90 -16.87 -17.64 -6.53
CA THR A 90 -18.28 -17.55 -6.90
C THR A 90 -18.35 -17.07 -8.36
N LYS A 91 -19.41 -17.42 -9.10
CA LYS A 91 -19.60 -16.98 -10.50
C LYS A 91 -19.47 -15.45 -10.67
N ARG A 92 -19.59 -14.67 -9.60
CA ARG A 92 -19.39 -13.21 -9.55
C ARG A 92 -17.92 -12.77 -9.59
N ASP A 93 -16.97 -13.62 -9.18
CA ASP A 93 -15.55 -13.25 -9.04
C ASP A 93 -14.72 -13.40 -10.34
N ARG A 94 -15.19 -14.23 -11.29
CA ARG A 94 -14.41 -14.59 -12.48
C ARG A 94 -14.68 -13.75 -13.73
N LEU A 95 -15.75 -12.96 -13.75
CA LEU A 95 -16.18 -12.19 -14.92
C LEU A 95 -16.07 -10.66 -14.75
N PHE A 96 -15.57 -10.15 -13.61
CA PHE A 96 -15.73 -8.73 -13.24
C PHE A 96 -14.47 -7.97 -12.79
N PHE A 97 -13.28 -8.58 -12.77
CA PHE A 97 -12.02 -7.84 -12.58
C PHE A 97 -11.29 -7.71 -13.90
N ALA A 98 -11.82 -6.83 -14.77
CA ALA A 98 -11.04 -6.30 -15.87
C ALA A 98 -9.85 -5.54 -15.27
N TYR A 99 -8.65 -6.03 -15.52
CA TYR A 99 -7.45 -5.28 -15.18
C TYR A 99 -7.32 -4.17 -16.22
N ALA A 100 -7.11 -2.94 -15.76
CA ALA A 100 -6.84 -1.84 -16.67
C ALA A 100 -5.51 -2.08 -17.39
N SER A 101 -5.47 -1.75 -18.68
CA SER A 101 -4.25 -1.73 -19.49
C SER A 101 -3.21 -0.77 -18.89
N ASP A 102 -1.93 -0.98 -19.18
CA ASP A 102 -0.88 -0.03 -18.78
C ASP A 102 -1.11 1.36 -19.38
N GLU A 103 -1.65 1.44 -20.61
CA GLU A 103 -1.99 2.69 -21.29
C GLU A 103 -3.13 3.43 -20.57
N GLU A 104 -4.16 2.69 -20.16
CA GLU A 104 -5.32 3.18 -19.41
C GLU A 104 -4.92 3.73 -18.04
N ARG A 105 -4.05 3.00 -17.34
CA ARG A 105 -3.47 3.43 -16.05
C ARG A 105 -2.70 4.72 -16.23
N ALA A 106 -1.81 4.78 -17.23
CA ALA A 106 -1.01 5.98 -17.52
C ALA A 106 -1.90 7.18 -17.84
N ALA A 107 -2.96 7.01 -18.64
CA ALA A 107 -3.89 8.08 -18.97
C ALA A 107 -4.65 8.61 -17.75
N SER A 108 -5.09 7.74 -16.85
CA SER A 108 -5.75 8.17 -15.60
C SER A 108 -4.80 8.94 -14.68
N ILE A 109 -3.53 8.51 -14.60
CA ILE A 109 -2.49 9.17 -13.80
C ILE A 109 -2.17 10.55 -14.37
N GLU A 110 -2.00 10.66 -15.69
CA GLU A 110 -1.73 11.95 -16.34
C GLU A 110 -2.88 12.95 -16.11
N LYS A 111 -4.13 12.49 -16.20
CA LYS A 111 -5.30 13.31 -15.84
C LYS A 111 -5.28 13.74 -14.38
N ALA A 112 -4.94 12.83 -13.46
CA ALA A 112 -4.86 13.13 -12.03
C ALA A 112 -3.74 14.13 -11.69
N GLU A 113 -2.59 14.03 -12.34
CA GLU A 113 -1.47 14.98 -12.21
C GLU A 113 -1.86 16.38 -12.75
N LYS A 114 -2.60 16.44 -13.86
CA LYS A 114 -3.17 17.71 -14.36
C LYS A 114 -4.14 18.33 -13.35
N LEU A 115 -4.97 17.51 -12.71
CA LEU A 115 -5.86 17.98 -11.64
C LEU A 115 -5.05 18.48 -10.43
N GLU A 116 -4.03 17.74 -9.98
CA GLU A 116 -3.13 18.19 -8.91
C GLU A 116 -2.53 19.57 -9.22
N ALA A 117 -2.03 19.77 -10.45
CA ALA A 117 -1.50 21.06 -10.88
C ALA A 117 -2.55 22.19 -10.87
N SER A 118 -3.81 21.88 -11.14
CA SER A 118 -4.91 22.86 -11.14
C SER A 118 -5.38 23.27 -9.74
N LEU A 119 -5.20 22.40 -8.73
CA LEU A 119 -5.66 22.64 -7.35
C LEU A 119 -4.75 23.60 -6.56
N GLY A 120 -3.53 23.87 -7.05
CA GLY A 120 -2.57 24.76 -6.39
C GLY A 120 -1.83 24.13 -5.20
N SER A 121 -1.01 24.92 -4.50
CA SER A 121 -0.07 24.44 -3.47
C SER A 121 -0.50 24.70 -2.02
N ASP A 122 -1.72 25.15 -1.78
CA ASP A 122 -2.15 25.60 -0.45
C ASP A 122 -2.22 24.45 0.57
N TYR A 123 -2.51 23.25 0.08
CA TYR A 123 -2.62 22.04 0.88
C TYR A 123 -1.82 20.90 0.25
N PRO A 124 -1.30 19.96 1.04
CA PRO A 124 -0.54 18.84 0.50
C PRO A 124 -1.48 17.88 -0.24
N ILE A 125 -1.11 17.58 -1.48
CA ILE A 125 -1.83 16.69 -2.39
C ILE A 125 -1.12 15.35 -2.47
N LEU A 126 -1.89 14.28 -2.68
CA LEU A 126 -1.39 12.94 -2.91
C LEU A 126 -2.19 12.27 -4.03
N VAL A 127 -1.53 12.00 -5.15
CA VAL A 127 -2.09 11.18 -6.23
C VAL A 127 -1.87 9.70 -5.93
N ARG A 128 -2.93 8.88 -6.06
CA ARG A 128 -2.86 7.45 -5.79
C ARG A 128 -3.61 6.65 -6.85
N PRO A 129 -2.91 5.92 -7.74
CA PRO A 129 -3.55 4.96 -8.64
C PRO A 129 -4.05 3.75 -7.84
N MET A 130 -5.25 3.28 -8.17
CA MET A 130 -5.91 2.14 -7.55
C MET A 130 -5.39 0.84 -8.14
N LEU A 131 -5.01 -0.06 -7.25
CA LEU A 131 -4.65 -1.43 -7.58
C LEU A 131 -5.77 -2.37 -7.14
N PRO A 132 -5.84 -3.61 -7.65
CA PRO A 132 -6.88 -4.55 -7.27
C PRO A 132 -6.87 -4.85 -5.76
N SER A 133 -5.69 -4.83 -5.13
CA SER A 133 -5.58 -4.98 -3.68
C SER A 133 -6.30 -3.89 -2.88
N HIS A 134 -6.43 -2.68 -3.45
CA HIS A 134 -7.10 -1.55 -2.83
C HIS A 134 -8.62 -1.63 -2.98
N VAL A 135 -9.14 -2.20 -4.07
CA VAL A 135 -10.58 -2.08 -4.42
C VAL A 135 -11.34 -3.40 -4.48
N SER A 136 -10.69 -4.57 -4.43
CA SER A 136 -11.40 -5.84 -4.63
C SER A 136 -11.07 -6.95 -3.65
N GLY A 137 -9.78 -7.15 -3.36
CA GLY A 137 -9.34 -8.26 -2.53
C GLY A 137 -9.23 -7.89 -1.06
N GLY A 138 -8.37 -6.90 -0.77
CA GLY A 138 -7.95 -6.58 0.59
C GLY A 138 -8.63 -5.36 1.19
N PHE A 139 -9.10 -4.42 0.34
CA PHE A 139 -9.62 -3.13 0.76
C PHE A 139 -8.71 -2.43 1.78
N TRP A 140 -7.41 -2.43 1.48
CA TRP A 140 -6.39 -1.76 2.26
C TRP A 140 -5.67 -0.77 1.37
N LEU A 141 -5.69 0.52 1.72
CA LEU A 141 -5.02 1.57 0.96
C LEU A 141 -3.75 2.02 1.68
N GLY A 142 -2.59 1.60 1.18
CA GLY A 142 -1.30 2.10 1.66
C GLY A 142 -1.01 3.49 1.10
N LEU A 143 -0.59 4.41 1.97
CA LEU A 143 -0.18 5.77 1.65
C LEU A 143 1.35 5.91 1.77
N PRO A 144 1.99 6.86 1.06
CA PRO A 144 3.42 7.07 1.18
C PRO A 144 3.82 7.45 2.62
N SER A 145 4.75 6.69 3.19
CA SER A 145 5.20 6.87 4.58
C SER A 145 5.72 8.27 4.87
N ASN A 146 6.41 8.88 3.91
CA ASN A 146 6.93 10.25 4.02
C ASN A 146 5.81 11.29 4.12
N PHE A 147 4.72 11.10 3.35
CA PHE A 147 3.56 11.99 3.39
C PHE A 147 2.86 11.86 4.75
N CYS A 148 2.60 10.62 5.18
CA CYS A 148 1.96 10.32 6.44
C CYS A 148 2.69 10.91 7.66
N ARG A 149 4.02 10.78 7.71
CA ARG A 149 4.81 11.29 8.84
C ARG A 149 4.84 12.82 8.93
N LYS A 150 4.69 13.52 7.81
CA LYS A 150 4.71 14.98 7.74
C LYS A 150 3.33 15.57 8.03
N ASN A 151 2.28 14.99 7.44
CA ASN A 151 0.98 15.64 7.33
C ASN A 151 -0.14 14.98 8.15
N LEU A 152 0.03 13.72 8.57
CA LEU A 152 -1.01 12.94 9.25
C LEU A 152 -0.71 12.69 10.74
N PRO A 153 -1.72 12.30 11.53
CA PRO A 153 -1.54 11.96 12.94
C PRO A 153 -0.51 10.84 13.15
N ARG A 154 0.21 10.90 14.28
CA ARG A 154 1.19 9.87 14.67
C ARG A 154 0.57 8.63 15.31
N ARG A 155 -0.71 8.70 15.66
CA ARG A 155 -1.49 7.61 16.26
C ARG A 155 -2.61 7.21 15.32
N ASP A 156 -3.12 6.01 15.54
CA ASP A 156 -4.28 5.53 14.81
C ASP A 156 -5.45 6.48 15.11
N ASP A 157 -6.12 6.92 14.06
CA ASP A 157 -7.17 7.94 14.13
C ASP A 157 -8.18 7.72 13.01
N THR A 158 -9.30 8.43 13.07
CA THR A 158 -10.29 8.43 12.00
C THR A 158 -9.98 9.55 11.01
N ILE A 159 -9.76 9.17 9.76
CA ILE A 159 -9.62 10.09 8.64
C ILE A 159 -10.93 10.13 7.86
N THR A 160 -11.48 11.32 7.67
CA THR A 160 -12.71 11.51 6.90
C THR A 160 -12.35 11.80 5.45
N LEU A 161 -12.89 11.02 4.51
CA LEU A 161 -12.81 11.30 3.08
C LEU A 161 -14.07 12.06 2.67
N ILE A 162 -13.91 13.19 2.01
CA ILE A 162 -15.00 13.99 1.45
C ILE A 162 -14.99 13.75 -0.04
N ASP A 163 -16.11 13.31 -0.60
CA ASP A 163 -16.21 13.13 -2.05
C ASP A 163 -16.51 14.45 -2.78
N GLU A 164 -16.74 14.36 -4.09
CA GLU A 164 -17.04 15.51 -4.94
C GLU A 164 -18.42 16.12 -4.65
N THR A 165 -19.35 15.33 -4.12
CA THR A 165 -20.69 15.78 -3.70
C THR A 165 -20.69 16.42 -2.31
N GLY A 166 -19.59 16.27 -1.57
CA GLY A 166 -19.42 16.80 -0.22
C GLY A 166 -19.84 15.83 0.89
N GLU A 167 -20.17 14.57 0.57
CA GLU A 167 -20.50 13.56 1.58
C GLU A 167 -19.25 13.08 2.31
N GLU A 168 -19.40 12.82 3.62
CA GLU A 168 -18.32 12.43 4.51
C GLU A 168 -18.27 10.91 4.73
N TRP A 169 -17.11 10.33 4.43
CA TRP A 169 -16.84 8.91 4.51
C TRP A 169 -15.75 8.65 5.56
N PRO A 170 -16.11 8.26 6.80
CA PRO A 170 -15.13 8.01 7.85
C PRO A 170 -14.34 6.73 7.57
N THR A 171 -13.03 6.82 7.64
CA THR A 171 -12.09 5.70 7.47
C THR A 171 -11.11 5.61 8.63
N VAL A 172 -10.68 4.39 8.95
CA VAL A 172 -9.69 4.14 10.00
C VAL A 172 -8.30 4.25 9.39
N TYR A 173 -7.49 5.15 9.93
CA TYR A 173 -6.10 5.31 9.57
C TYR A 173 -5.21 4.61 10.60
N LEU A 174 -4.33 3.73 10.11
CA LEU A 174 -3.32 3.07 10.94
C LEU A 174 -1.98 3.77 10.76
N ALA A 175 -1.53 4.51 11.77
CA ALA A 175 -0.33 5.34 11.69
C ALA A 175 0.95 4.50 11.51
N GLN A 176 1.03 3.36 12.21
CA GLN A 176 2.18 2.46 12.11
C GLN A 176 2.33 1.84 10.72
N LYS A 177 1.21 1.59 10.03
CA LYS A 177 1.20 0.99 8.69
C LYS A 177 1.07 2.03 7.57
N CYS A 178 0.88 3.30 7.91
CA CYS A 178 0.69 4.41 6.98
C CYS A 178 -0.39 4.10 5.93
N GLY A 179 -1.62 3.77 6.35
CA GLY A 179 -2.68 3.43 5.41
C GLY A 179 -4.08 3.42 6.00
N LEU A 180 -5.08 3.40 5.12
CA LEU A 180 -6.50 3.33 5.45
C LEU A 180 -6.98 1.87 5.43
N SER A 181 -7.69 1.46 6.48
CA SER A 181 -8.30 0.13 6.63
C SER A 181 -9.83 0.22 6.72
N GLY A 182 -10.37 0.26 7.94
CA GLY A 182 -11.81 0.27 8.18
C GLY A 182 -12.47 1.44 7.45
N GLY A 183 -13.67 1.24 6.93
CA GLY A 183 -14.38 2.26 6.14
C GLY A 183 -13.90 2.41 4.69
N TRP A 184 -12.64 2.10 4.37
CA TRP A 184 -12.14 2.19 2.99
C TRP A 184 -12.90 1.29 2.02
N LYS A 185 -13.22 0.06 2.44
CA LYS A 185 -14.07 -0.85 1.65
C LYS A 185 -15.40 -0.21 1.26
N ARG A 186 -16.04 0.47 2.21
CA ARG A 186 -17.35 1.08 1.99
C ARG A 186 -17.24 2.20 0.97
N PHE A 187 -16.26 3.10 1.15
CA PHE A 187 -15.96 4.13 0.16
C PHE A 187 -15.68 3.55 -1.23
N ALA A 188 -14.85 2.51 -1.33
CA ALA A 188 -14.50 1.93 -2.62
C ALA A 188 -15.68 1.27 -3.34
N VAL A 189 -16.59 0.62 -2.60
CA VAL A 189 -17.79 -0.02 -3.16
C VAL A 189 -18.84 1.01 -3.53
N ASP A 190 -19.10 2.01 -2.67
CA ASP A 190 -20.16 2.98 -2.90
C ASP A 190 -19.82 3.94 -4.07
N HIS A 191 -18.52 4.12 -4.37
CA HIS A 191 -18.03 4.90 -5.52
C HIS A 191 -17.70 4.05 -6.77
N ASP A 192 -17.96 2.73 -6.73
CA ASP A 192 -17.66 1.76 -7.78
C ASP A 192 -16.20 1.83 -8.29
N LEU A 193 -15.24 1.95 -7.37
CA LEU A 193 -13.82 2.07 -7.72
C LEU A 193 -13.30 0.78 -8.37
N ALA A 194 -12.60 0.94 -9.50
CA ALA A 194 -12.00 -0.16 -10.25
C ALA A 194 -10.47 -0.12 -10.25
N ASP A 195 -9.86 -1.20 -10.77
CA ASP A 195 -8.43 -1.21 -11.04
C ASP A 195 -8.08 -0.20 -12.13
N GLY A 196 -7.02 0.57 -11.91
CA GLY A 196 -6.57 1.60 -12.83
C GLY A 196 -7.18 2.99 -12.61
N ASP A 197 -8.28 3.12 -11.86
CA ASP A 197 -8.77 4.44 -11.47
C ASP A 197 -7.75 5.16 -10.59
N THR A 198 -7.68 6.48 -10.65
CA THR A 198 -6.72 7.26 -9.87
C THR A 198 -7.46 8.24 -8.97
N ILE A 199 -7.06 8.30 -7.70
CA ILE A 199 -7.65 9.21 -6.71
C ILE A 199 -6.64 10.28 -6.35
N VAL A 200 -7.10 11.54 -6.37
CA VAL A 200 -6.33 12.68 -5.88
C VAL A 200 -6.85 13.04 -4.49
N PHE A 201 -6.00 12.84 -3.48
CA PHE A 201 -6.29 13.21 -2.10
C PHE A 201 -5.75 14.60 -1.80
N HIS A 202 -6.64 15.52 -1.46
CA HIS A 202 -6.31 16.89 -1.08
C HIS A 202 -6.56 17.09 0.42
N LEU A 203 -5.49 17.31 1.20
CA LEU A 203 -5.60 17.34 2.67
C LEU A 203 -6.02 18.73 3.17
N ILE A 204 -7.33 18.96 3.29
CA ILE A 204 -7.89 20.25 3.75
C ILE A 204 -7.67 20.45 5.26
N ARG A 205 -7.69 19.37 6.04
CA ARG A 205 -7.41 19.37 7.48
C ARG A 205 -6.57 18.16 7.85
N PRO A 206 -5.85 18.14 8.99
CA PRO A 206 -4.98 17.03 9.38
C PRO A 206 -5.64 15.64 9.35
N THR A 207 -6.96 15.55 9.51
CA THR A 207 -7.75 14.31 9.50
C THR A 207 -8.87 14.31 8.46
N LYS A 208 -8.87 15.26 7.51
CA LYS A 208 -9.87 15.32 6.43
C LYS A 208 -9.21 15.48 5.06
N PHE A 209 -9.46 14.51 4.20
CA PHE A 209 -9.10 14.60 2.78
C PHE A 209 -10.35 14.89 1.96
N LYS A 210 -10.22 15.73 0.95
CA LYS A 210 -11.12 15.74 -0.19
C LYS A 210 -10.56 14.82 -1.27
N ALA A 211 -11.37 13.88 -1.73
CA ALA A 211 -11.00 12.87 -2.70
C ALA A 211 -11.66 13.19 -4.04
N TYR A 212 -10.84 13.33 -5.08
CA TYR A 212 -11.31 13.47 -6.46
C TYR A 212 -11.00 12.19 -7.22
N ILE A 213 -11.98 11.65 -7.94
CA ILE A 213 -11.88 10.33 -8.56
C ILE A 213 -11.74 10.48 -10.07
N VAL A 214 -10.59 10.11 -10.60
CA VAL A 214 -10.32 10.07 -12.03
C VAL A 214 -10.52 8.64 -12.53
N ARG A 215 -11.63 8.42 -13.22
CA ARG A 215 -11.95 7.10 -13.80
C ARG A 215 -11.21 6.87 -15.10
N VAL A 216 -10.80 5.62 -15.34
CA VAL A 216 -10.16 5.19 -16.59
C VAL A 216 -11.06 5.46 -17.80
N ASN A 217 -12.36 5.19 -17.67
CA ASN A 217 -13.31 5.22 -18.78
C ASN A 217 -14.06 6.55 -18.97
N ASN A 218 -13.90 7.54 -18.07
CA ASN A 218 -14.55 8.84 -18.25
C ASN A 218 -13.60 9.79 -18.99
N ALA A 219 -13.70 9.78 -20.31
CA ALA A 219 -13.14 10.83 -21.16
C ALA A 219 -14.00 12.11 -21.16
N ASN A 220 -15.20 12.11 -20.55
CA ASN A 220 -16.24 13.11 -20.86
C ASN A 220 -16.91 13.83 -19.68
N GLU A 221 -16.47 13.68 -18.42
CA GLU A 221 -17.05 14.48 -17.33
C GLU A 221 -16.12 15.64 -16.97
N THR A 222 -16.12 16.64 -17.85
CA THR A 222 -15.66 17.98 -17.52
C THR A 222 -16.52 18.54 -16.40
N VAL A 223 -15.85 18.84 -15.28
CA VAL A 223 -16.33 19.64 -14.15
C VAL A 223 -17.23 20.78 -14.63
N SER A 224 -18.54 20.68 -14.38
CA SER A 224 -19.44 21.82 -14.48
C SER A 224 -19.21 22.71 -13.26
N THR A 225 -18.24 23.62 -13.40
CA THR A 225 -18.02 24.71 -12.46
C THR A 225 -19.04 25.79 -12.75
N GLU A 226 -20.20 25.75 -12.10
CA GLU A 226 -21.08 26.91 -12.03
C GLU A 226 -20.74 27.71 -10.77
N ILE A 227 -19.87 28.72 -10.94
CA ILE A 227 -19.70 29.79 -9.96
C ILE A 227 -20.88 30.73 -10.13
N SER A 228 -21.83 30.67 -9.20
CA SER A 228 -22.84 31.71 -9.02
C SER A 228 -22.17 33.01 -8.58
N THR A 229 -21.91 33.91 -9.54
CA THR A 229 -21.56 35.29 -9.24
C THR A 229 -22.84 36.06 -8.91
N SER A 230 -23.12 36.23 -7.62
CA SER A 230 -24.08 37.23 -7.15
C SER A 230 -23.37 38.58 -7.07
N THR A 231 -23.48 39.39 -8.13
CA THR A 231 -23.08 40.80 -8.10
C THR A 231 -24.24 41.62 -7.56
N SER A 232 -24.09 42.09 -6.33
CA SER A 232 -24.86 43.20 -5.78
C SER A 232 -24.47 44.50 -6.49
N THR A 233 -25.46 45.26 -6.95
CA THR A 233 -25.28 46.69 -7.27
C THR A 233 -26.43 47.46 -6.63
N SER A 234 -26.07 48.32 -5.70
CA SER A 234 -26.91 49.33 -5.09
C SER A 234 -26.70 50.68 -5.79
N THR A 235 -27.72 51.53 -5.65
CA THR A 235 -27.66 53.01 -5.68
C THR A 235 -27.92 53.69 -7.03
N SER A 236 -29.09 54.32 -7.16
CA SER A 236 -29.16 55.78 -7.19
C SER A 236 -30.58 56.29 -6.98
N SER A 237 -30.70 57.19 -6.01
CA SER A 237 -31.85 58.02 -5.69
C SER A 237 -32.29 58.92 -6.84
N SER A 238 -33.59 59.25 -6.87
CA SER A 238 -34.10 60.48 -7.47
C SER A 238 -35.09 61.12 -6.48
N GLU A 239 -34.67 62.24 -5.88
CA GLU A 239 -35.53 63.12 -5.10
C GLU A 239 -36.21 64.15 -5.99
N ALA A 240 -37.40 64.54 -5.57
CA ALA A 240 -38.28 65.53 -6.15
C ALA A 240 -37.76 66.96 -5.95
N PHE A 241 -37.97 67.83 -6.95
CA PHE A 241 -38.69 69.11 -6.86
C PHE A 241 -38.93 69.66 -8.26
#